data_AF-A0A538P6U8-F1
#
_entry.id   AF-A0A538P6U8-F1
#
_cell.length_a   1.000
_cell.length_b   1.000
_cell.length_c   1.000
_cell.angle_alpha   90.00
_cell.angle_beta   90.00
_cell.angle_gamma   90.00
#
_symmetry.space_group_name_H-M   'P 1'
#
loop_
_entity.id
_entity.type
_entity.pdbx_description
1 polymer ?
#
loop_
_entity_poly.entity_id
_entity_poly.type
_entity_poly.pdbx_seq_one_letter_code
_entity_poly.pdbx_strand_id
1 'polypeptide(L)'
;MKLTAFVVAVLTLVVSTAFPALALSWVLLIALGYAAYGVLRSASRRLDYLNDLPNAFRVTLAAVGGYLIGAPLNFTLPSSGILLFVLSIYLNDEYQRRALQAMTEGRRGGSVALLGIDGSGKSTHAARLEKWFLSRGYYCTLVPFHKYLFVERLTRKGGERAPGEGERGGNPFRPLLSLADNMLLNLITSLGIGLEGRVVIYDRYVWSTYVKYRSLGYPVEPLSALYMLPRPNLAFVLDVPVTRSTEIIRGRGNHIRYASEVLKEEKEEYLKIAASRGYPVIDSTRSFETVQEELERRLESVFPTRRSRRR
;
A
#
# COMPACT_ATOMS: atom_id res chain seq x y z
N MET A 1 10.89 17.13 -3.60
CA MET A 1 10.86 16.35 -2.35
C MET A 1 10.90 14.82 -2.55
N LYS A 2 10.02 14.19 -3.35
CA LYS A 2 10.10 12.73 -3.59
C LYS A 2 11.44 12.30 -4.19
N LEU A 3 11.90 13.02 -5.24
CA LEU A 3 13.21 12.80 -5.85
C LEU A 3 14.34 13.01 -4.84
N THR A 4 14.25 14.05 -4.01
CA THR A 4 15.21 14.34 -2.94
C THR A 4 15.32 13.17 -1.96
N ALA A 5 14.20 12.66 -1.45
CA ALA A 5 14.18 11.53 -0.54
C ALA A 5 14.76 10.25 -1.19
N PHE A 6 14.40 9.97 -2.45
CA PHE A 6 14.95 8.83 -3.20
C PHE A 6 16.46 8.94 -3.39
N VAL A 7 16.94 10.08 -3.87
CA VAL A 7 18.38 10.33 -4.08
C VAL A 7 19.14 10.23 -2.76
N VAL A 8 18.62 10.81 -1.67
CA VAL A 8 19.23 10.72 -0.34
C VAL A 8 19.30 9.27 0.14
N ALA A 9 18.21 8.50 0.03
CA ALA A 9 18.20 7.11 0.47
C ALA A 9 19.20 6.25 -0.33
N VAL A 10 19.26 6.42 -1.66
CA VAL A 10 20.18 5.68 -2.53
C VAL A 10 21.63 6.08 -2.28
N LEU A 11 21.93 7.39 -2.18
CA LEU A 11 23.28 7.87 -1.86
C LEU A 11 23.73 7.36 -0.51
N THR A 12 22.88 7.43 0.51
CA THR A 12 23.21 6.91 1.83
C THR A 12 23.42 5.41 1.82
N LEU A 13 22.62 4.64 1.06
CA LEU A 13 22.85 3.21 0.87
C LEU A 13 24.24 2.94 0.25
N VAL A 14 24.59 3.65 -0.83
CA VAL A 14 25.89 3.50 -1.52
C VAL A 14 27.05 3.87 -0.60
N VAL A 15 26.99 5.03 0.07
CA VAL A 15 28.05 5.47 0.98
C VAL A 15 28.18 4.54 2.18
N SER A 16 27.07 4.08 2.75
CA SER A 16 27.09 3.19 3.91
C SER A 16 27.63 1.80 3.59
N THR A 17 27.41 1.32 2.36
CA THR A 17 27.94 0.03 1.89
C THR A 17 29.41 0.13 1.49
N ALA A 18 29.83 1.22 0.84
CA ALA A 18 31.22 1.45 0.44
C ALA A 18 32.13 1.87 1.60
N PHE A 19 31.61 2.64 2.57
CA PHE A 19 32.37 3.21 3.68
C PHE A 19 31.65 3.04 5.03
N PRO A 20 31.57 1.81 5.59
CA PRO A 20 30.78 1.54 6.80
C PRO A 20 31.17 2.40 8.01
N ALA A 21 32.46 2.69 8.19
CA ALA A 21 32.96 3.50 9.30
C ALA A 21 32.46 4.96 9.26
N LEU A 22 32.07 5.46 8.09
CA LEU A 22 31.57 6.82 7.90
C LEU A 22 30.04 6.89 7.81
N ALA A 23 29.35 5.76 7.83
CA ALA A 23 27.92 5.67 7.55
C ALA A 23 27.07 6.52 8.52
N LEU A 24 27.35 6.44 9.83
CA LEU A 24 26.60 7.21 10.83
C LEU A 24 26.89 8.72 10.71
N SER A 25 28.15 9.08 10.52
CA SER A 25 28.57 10.48 10.29
C SER A 25 27.95 11.05 9.03
N TRP A 26 27.82 10.24 7.97
CA TRP A 26 27.16 10.62 6.72
C TRP A 26 25.66 10.90 6.93
N VAL A 27 24.94 10.03 7.66
CA VAL A 27 23.53 10.25 8.01
C VAL A 27 23.36 11.55 8.79
N LEU A 28 24.21 11.79 9.79
CA LEU A 28 24.19 13.02 10.59
C LEU A 28 24.50 14.26 9.73
N LEU A 29 25.47 14.17 8.83
CA LEU A 29 25.84 15.27 7.92
C LEU A 29 24.69 15.64 6.99
N ILE A 30 23.99 14.66 6.41
CA ILE A 30 22.80 14.93 5.58
C ILE A 30 21.69 15.58 6.40
N ALA A 31 21.42 15.05 7.60
CA ALA A 31 20.35 15.58 8.46
C ALA A 31 20.61 17.03 8.89
N LEU A 32 21.81 17.31 9.41
CA LEU A 32 22.22 18.65 9.83
C LEU A 32 22.35 19.60 8.64
N GLY A 33 22.93 19.15 7.53
CA GLY A 33 23.10 19.96 6.32
C GLY A 33 21.77 20.38 5.72
N TYR A 34 20.79 19.48 5.63
CA TYR A 34 19.46 19.82 5.13
C TYR A 34 18.68 20.74 6.08
N ALA A 35 18.80 20.51 7.40
CA ALA A 35 18.19 21.41 8.39
C ALA A 35 18.78 22.82 8.31
N ALA A 36 20.10 22.95 8.23
CA ALA A 36 20.78 24.24 8.04
C ALA A 36 20.36 24.92 6.73
N TYR A 37 20.28 24.16 5.63
CA TYR A 37 19.76 24.67 4.35
C TYR A 37 18.32 25.20 4.48
N GLY A 38 17.44 24.48 5.17
CA GLY A 38 16.07 24.92 5.44
C GLY A 38 16.03 26.23 6.23
N VAL A 39 16.83 26.35 7.29
CA VAL A 39 16.93 27.58 8.09
C VAL A 39 17.41 28.77 7.25
N LEU A 40 18.49 28.58 6.47
CA LEU A 40 19.03 29.62 5.60
C LEU A 40 18.03 30.05 4.52
N ARG A 41 17.32 29.08 3.92
CA ARG A 41 16.28 29.34 2.93
C ARG A 41 15.10 30.10 3.52
N SER A 42 14.63 29.72 4.70
CA SER A 42 13.55 30.41 5.41
C SER A 42 13.95 31.83 5.80
N ALA A 43 15.18 32.03 6.29
CA ALA A 43 15.74 33.36 6.56
C ALA A 43 15.72 34.26 5.31
N SER A 44 16.19 33.73 4.17
CA SER A 44 16.24 34.48 2.90
C SER A 44 14.86 34.87 2.37
N ARG A 45 13.81 34.13 2.74
CA ARG A 45 12.43 34.33 2.26
C ARG A 45 11.49 34.94 3.31
N ARG A 46 12.00 35.30 4.49
CA ARG A 46 11.21 35.78 5.65
C ARG A 46 10.04 34.85 6.01
N LEU A 47 10.26 33.54 5.88
CA LEU A 47 9.30 32.52 6.29
C LEU A 47 9.65 32.00 7.68
N ASP A 48 8.67 31.49 8.42
CA ASP A 48 8.92 30.80 9.68
C ASP A 48 9.87 29.60 9.44
N TYR A 49 10.92 29.49 10.26
CA TYR A 49 11.90 28.41 10.21
C TYR A 49 11.26 27.04 10.39
N LEU A 50 10.16 26.96 11.16
CA LEU A 50 9.44 25.72 11.39
C LEU A 50 8.78 25.15 10.13
N ASN A 51 8.61 25.96 9.07
CA ASN A 51 8.00 25.51 7.81
C ASN A 51 8.81 24.42 7.09
N ASP A 52 10.14 24.39 7.27
CA ASP A 52 11.00 23.40 6.62
C ASP A 52 11.34 22.20 7.53
N LEU A 53 10.96 22.23 8.81
CA LEU A 53 11.17 21.13 9.76
C LEU A 53 10.56 19.80 9.29
N PRO A 54 9.33 19.75 8.72
CA PRO A 54 8.79 18.50 8.18
C PRO A 54 9.61 17.94 7.01
N ASN A 55 10.18 18.82 6.17
CA ASN A 55 11.03 18.39 5.06
C ASN A 55 12.37 17.84 5.57
N ALA A 56 12.99 18.50 6.56
CA ALA A 56 14.21 18.05 7.20
C ALA A 56 14.03 16.68 7.87
N PHE A 57 12.94 16.52 8.64
CA PHE A 57 12.60 15.23 9.25
C PHE A 57 12.51 14.10 8.22
N ARG A 58 11.85 14.36 7.09
CA ARG A 58 11.71 13.37 6.01
C ARG A 58 13.03 13.05 5.32
N VAL A 59 13.90 14.02 5.09
CA VAL A 59 15.25 13.77 4.56
C VAL A 59 16.04 12.89 5.54
N THR A 60 15.95 13.15 6.85
CA THR A 60 16.55 12.31 7.88
C THR A 60 16.01 10.89 7.83
N LEU A 61 14.68 10.70 7.73
CA LEU A 61 14.09 9.37 7.58
C LEU A 61 14.58 8.63 6.33
N ALA A 62 14.71 9.33 5.20
CA ALA A 62 15.25 8.76 3.97
C ALA A 62 16.72 8.33 4.13
N ALA A 63 17.54 9.15 4.79
CA ALA A 63 18.94 8.86 5.05
C ALA A 63 19.09 7.65 6.00
N VAL A 64 18.37 7.64 7.13
CA VAL A 64 18.35 6.50 8.06
C VAL A 64 17.85 5.25 7.35
N GLY A 65 16.79 5.37 6.53
CA GLY A 65 16.26 4.26 5.74
C GLY A 65 17.31 3.64 4.81
N GLY A 66 18.03 4.48 4.05
CA GLY A 66 19.13 4.04 3.18
C GLY A 66 20.26 3.34 3.93
N TYR A 67 20.63 3.86 5.11
CA TYR A 67 21.65 3.25 5.96
C TYR A 67 21.24 1.86 6.45
N LEU A 68 20.01 1.71 6.96
CA LEU A 68 19.50 0.45 7.50
C LEU A 68 19.34 -0.64 6.43
N ILE A 69 19.07 -0.26 5.17
CA ILE A 69 19.02 -1.21 4.03
C ILE A 69 20.39 -1.86 3.79
N GLY A 70 21.48 -1.13 3.97
CA GLY A 70 22.85 -1.60 3.74
C GLY A 70 23.53 -2.21 4.96
N ALA A 71 22.89 -2.20 6.14
CA ALA A 71 23.51 -2.64 7.38
C ALA A 71 23.69 -4.19 7.43
N PRO A 72 24.87 -4.71 7.85
CA PRO A 72 25.20 -6.13 7.80
C PRO A 72 24.54 -7.01 8.89
N LEU A 73 23.50 -6.52 9.57
CA LEU A 73 22.83 -7.23 10.66
C LEU A 73 21.51 -7.87 10.18
N ASN A 74 21.03 -8.87 10.94
CA ASN A 74 19.86 -9.72 10.65
C ASN A 74 18.72 -9.01 9.88
N PHE A 75 18.09 -9.74 8.95
CA PHE A 75 17.12 -9.31 7.91
C PHE A 75 15.93 -8.41 8.34
N THR A 76 15.76 -8.12 9.63
CA THR A 76 14.80 -7.14 10.16
C THR A 76 15.18 -5.69 9.84
N LEU A 77 16.48 -5.39 9.78
CA LEU A 77 17.00 -4.03 9.54
C LEU A 77 16.77 -3.52 8.10
N PRO A 78 16.93 -4.35 7.04
CA PRO A 78 16.61 -3.89 5.70
C PRO A 78 15.13 -3.54 5.50
N SER A 79 14.23 -4.27 6.17
CA SER A 79 12.79 -4.05 6.06
C SER A 79 12.34 -2.80 6.82
N SER A 80 12.92 -2.54 8.00
CA SER A 80 12.71 -1.26 8.69
C SER A 80 13.31 -0.10 7.88
N GLY A 81 14.45 -0.31 7.22
CA GLY A 81 15.05 0.67 6.31
C GLY A 81 14.14 1.02 5.12
N ILE A 82 13.56 0.01 4.45
CA ILE A 82 12.55 0.20 3.40
C ILE A 82 11.35 0.97 3.95
N LEU A 83 10.85 0.62 5.14
CA LEU A 83 9.72 1.30 5.75
C LEU A 83 10.02 2.78 6.02
N LEU A 84 11.17 3.12 6.60
CA LEU A 84 11.56 4.51 6.86
C LEU A 84 11.70 5.31 5.56
N PHE A 85 12.30 4.71 4.53
CA PHE A 85 12.37 5.32 3.21
C PHE A 85 10.96 5.58 2.64
N VAL A 86 10.08 4.59 2.66
CA VAL A 86 8.73 4.77 2.12
C VAL A 86 7.93 5.79 2.95
N LEU A 87 8.05 5.78 4.29
CA LEU A 87 7.43 6.78 5.17
C LEU A 87 7.92 8.20 4.86
N SER A 88 9.21 8.37 4.54
CA SER A 88 9.73 9.67 4.10
C SER A 88 9.02 10.21 2.86
N ILE A 89 8.44 9.34 2.02
CA ILE A 89 7.66 9.73 0.84
C ILE A 89 6.20 9.97 1.22
N TYR A 90 5.58 9.10 2.03
CA TYR A 90 4.17 9.21 2.43
C TYR A 90 3.86 10.39 3.34
N LEU A 91 4.81 10.80 4.19
CA LEU A 91 4.66 11.98 5.03
C LEU A 91 4.66 13.31 4.23
N ASN A 92 4.75 13.26 2.89
CA ASN A 92 4.44 14.41 2.05
C ASN A 92 2.93 14.53 1.83
N ASP A 93 2.31 15.52 2.46
CA ASP A 93 0.90 15.85 2.24
C ASP A 93 0.60 16.24 0.76
N GLU A 94 1.64 16.68 0.03
CA GLU A 94 1.57 17.02 -1.40
C GLU A 94 1.14 15.85 -2.30
N TYR A 95 1.39 14.59 -1.90
CA TYR A 95 1.01 13.43 -2.72
C TYR A 95 -0.49 13.19 -2.70
N GLN A 96 -1.11 13.20 -1.53
CA GLN A 96 -2.55 12.98 -1.40
C GLN A 96 -3.34 14.13 -2.06
N ARG A 97 -2.87 15.37 -1.90
CA ARG A 97 -3.44 16.55 -2.58
C ARG A 97 -3.36 16.46 -4.10
N ARG A 98 -2.20 16.11 -4.68
CA ARG A 98 -2.07 16.00 -6.14
C ARG A 98 -2.80 14.81 -6.73
N ALA A 99 -2.87 13.68 -6.02
CA ALA A 99 -3.65 12.52 -6.47
C ALA A 99 -5.16 12.83 -6.50
N LEU A 100 -5.66 13.62 -5.54
CA LEU A 100 -7.03 14.11 -5.53
C LEU A 100 -7.27 15.11 -6.66
N GLN A 101 -6.37 16.08 -6.87
CA GLN A 101 -6.45 17.07 -7.97
C GLN A 101 -6.40 16.40 -9.34
N ALA A 102 -5.54 15.40 -9.54
CA ALA A 102 -5.46 14.66 -10.81
C ALA A 102 -6.77 13.91 -11.15
N MET A 103 -7.49 13.44 -10.13
CA MET A 103 -8.85 12.90 -10.30
C MET A 103 -9.88 13.98 -10.65
N THR A 104 -9.81 15.14 -10.00
CA THR A 104 -10.76 16.25 -10.26
C THR A 104 -10.56 16.87 -11.64
N GLU A 105 -9.33 16.86 -12.15
CA GLU A 105 -8.95 17.47 -13.44
C GLU A 105 -9.04 16.50 -14.63
N GLY A 106 -9.52 15.26 -14.42
CA GLY A 106 -9.66 14.26 -15.49
C GLY A 106 -8.34 13.83 -16.14
N ARG A 107 -7.20 14.21 -15.54
CA ARG A 107 -5.87 13.98 -16.08
C ARG A 107 -5.19 12.81 -15.35
N ARG A 108 -5.34 11.66 -16.00
CA ARG A 108 -4.35 10.56 -16.09
C ARG A 108 -4.29 9.61 -14.89
N GLY A 109 -5.08 8.53 -15.01
CA GLY A 109 -4.93 7.33 -14.20
C GLY A 109 -5.60 7.41 -12.84
N GLY A 110 -5.65 6.29 -12.14
CA GLY A 110 -6.17 6.20 -10.78
C GLY A 110 -6.03 4.80 -10.23
N SER A 111 -6.44 4.60 -8.99
CA SER A 111 -6.34 3.34 -8.28
C SER A 111 -7.67 2.88 -7.69
N VAL A 112 -8.03 1.64 -7.94
CA VAL A 112 -9.28 1.04 -7.47
C VAL A 112 -8.95 -0.22 -6.67
N ALA A 113 -9.38 -0.31 -5.43
CA ALA A 113 -9.19 -1.51 -4.62
C ALA A 113 -10.49 -2.33 -4.49
N LEU A 114 -10.39 -3.65 -4.65
CA LEU A 114 -11.46 -4.59 -4.32
C LEU A 114 -11.11 -5.31 -3.02
N LEU A 115 -12.00 -5.16 -2.04
CA LEU A 115 -11.87 -5.64 -0.67
C LEU A 115 -13.01 -6.59 -0.33
N GLY A 116 -12.88 -7.32 0.78
CA GLY A 116 -13.84 -8.31 1.24
C GLY A 116 -13.18 -9.65 1.57
N ILE A 117 -13.92 -10.52 2.24
CA ILE A 117 -13.46 -11.84 2.69
C ILE A 117 -13.23 -12.81 1.53
N ASP A 118 -12.51 -13.90 1.77
CA ASP A 118 -12.31 -14.94 0.75
C ASP A 118 -13.64 -15.47 0.20
N GLY A 119 -13.67 -15.91 -1.05
CA GLY A 119 -14.92 -16.30 -1.70
C GLY A 119 -15.82 -15.14 -2.17
N SER A 120 -15.55 -13.87 -1.84
CA SER A 120 -16.36 -12.71 -2.26
C SER A 120 -16.24 -12.27 -3.73
N GLY A 121 -15.55 -13.03 -4.59
CA GLY A 121 -15.46 -12.71 -6.02
C GLY A 121 -14.50 -11.58 -6.44
N LYS A 122 -13.71 -11.00 -5.52
CA LYS A 122 -12.74 -9.92 -5.79
C LYS A 122 -11.90 -10.14 -7.06
N SER A 123 -11.16 -11.24 -7.13
CA SER A 123 -10.25 -11.54 -8.25
C SER A 123 -11.00 -11.65 -9.58
N THR A 124 -12.21 -12.22 -9.57
CA THR A 124 -13.05 -12.36 -10.77
C THR A 124 -13.52 -10.99 -11.26
N HIS A 125 -14.04 -10.14 -10.37
CA HIS A 125 -14.44 -8.78 -10.72
C HIS A 125 -13.24 -7.92 -11.14
N ALA A 126 -12.08 -8.09 -10.50
CA ALA A 126 -10.85 -7.37 -10.85
C ALA A 126 -10.43 -7.63 -12.30
N ALA A 127 -10.44 -8.91 -12.72
CA ALA A 127 -10.12 -9.31 -14.09
C ALA A 127 -11.16 -8.79 -15.10
N ARG A 128 -12.45 -8.75 -14.73
CA ARG A 128 -13.51 -8.22 -15.61
C ARG A 128 -13.45 -6.69 -15.73
N LEU A 129 -13.10 -6.00 -14.65
CA LEU A 129 -12.87 -4.55 -14.63
C LEU A 129 -11.63 -4.17 -15.46
N GLU A 130 -10.56 -4.98 -15.43
CA GLU A 130 -9.38 -4.74 -16.27
C GLU A 130 -9.77 -4.68 -17.76
N LYS A 131 -10.55 -5.66 -18.23
CA LYS A 131 -11.08 -5.68 -19.61
C LYS A 131 -11.98 -4.47 -19.90
N TRP A 132 -12.81 -4.06 -18.94
CA TRP A 132 -13.69 -2.89 -19.06
C TRP A 132 -12.91 -1.57 -19.16
N PHE A 133 -11.84 -1.41 -18.38
CA PHE A 133 -10.97 -0.22 -18.50
C PHE A 133 -10.24 -0.20 -19.85
N LEU A 134 -9.73 -1.34 -20.30
CA LEU A 134 -9.07 -1.47 -21.61
C LEU A 134 -10.02 -1.11 -22.76
N SER A 135 -11.27 -1.59 -22.73
CA SER A 135 -12.26 -1.25 -23.76
C SER A 135 -12.65 0.23 -23.79
N ARG A 136 -12.44 0.95 -22.67
CA ARG A 136 -12.66 2.41 -22.55
C ARG A 136 -11.42 3.25 -22.83
N GLY A 137 -10.33 2.64 -23.31
CA GLY A 137 -9.09 3.33 -23.70
C GLY A 137 -8.18 3.71 -22.54
N TYR A 138 -8.32 3.06 -21.39
CA TYR A 138 -7.37 3.18 -20.28
C TYR A 138 -6.34 2.07 -20.33
N TYR A 139 -5.07 2.42 -20.16
CA TYR A 139 -4.06 1.42 -19.77
C TYR A 139 -4.37 0.99 -18.35
N CYS A 140 -4.47 -0.32 -18.13
CA CYS A 140 -4.82 -0.90 -16.84
C CYS A 140 -3.76 -1.90 -16.39
N THR A 141 -3.57 -2.02 -15.07
CA THR A 141 -2.77 -3.10 -14.50
C THR A 141 -3.44 -3.66 -13.27
N LEU A 142 -3.67 -4.96 -13.27
CA LEU A 142 -4.10 -5.70 -12.10
C LEU A 142 -2.91 -6.03 -11.18
N VAL A 143 -3.02 -5.67 -9.90
CA VAL A 143 -1.98 -5.89 -8.88
C VAL A 143 -2.57 -6.66 -7.70
N PRO A 144 -2.17 -7.93 -7.50
CA PRO A 144 -2.60 -8.72 -6.35
C PRO A 144 -1.78 -8.40 -5.10
N PHE A 145 -2.43 -7.93 -4.03
CA PHE A 145 -1.78 -7.61 -2.74
C PHE A 145 -1.52 -8.81 -1.84
N HIS A 146 -1.80 -10.02 -2.32
CA HIS A 146 -1.44 -11.26 -1.63
C HIS A 146 -0.09 -11.82 -2.09
N LYS A 147 0.58 -11.17 -3.06
CA LYS A 147 1.91 -11.56 -3.55
C LYS A 147 2.93 -10.56 -3.03
N TYR A 148 3.70 -10.97 -2.02
CA TYR A 148 4.74 -10.12 -1.45
C TYR A 148 5.97 -10.06 -2.36
N LEU A 149 6.63 -8.90 -2.42
CA LEU A 149 7.85 -8.68 -3.20
C LEU A 149 9.04 -9.48 -2.64
N PHE A 150 9.20 -9.49 -1.32
CA PHE A 150 10.33 -10.10 -0.64
C PHE A 150 9.94 -10.91 0.61
N VAL A 151 8.81 -10.62 1.27
CA VAL A 151 8.43 -11.30 2.54
C VAL A 151 8.38 -12.82 2.39
N GLU A 152 7.77 -13.35 1.33
CA GLU A 152 7.73 -14.81 1.10
C GLU A 152 9.12 -15.44 1.01
N ARG A 153 10.05 -14.77 0.33
CA ARG A 153 11.44 -15.23 0.20
C ARG A 153 12.16 -15.17 1.55
N LEU A 154 11.90 -14.13 2.35
CA LEU A 154 12.48 -13.96 3.69
C LEU A 154 11.96 -15.01 4.67
N THR A 155 10.65 -15.16 4.77
CA THR A 155 9.97 -16.13 5.64
C THR A 155 10.41 -17.57 5.29
N ARG A 156 10.53 -17.92 4.00
CA ARG A 156 11.02 -19.24 3.58
C ARG A 156 12.48 -19.50 3.98
N LYS A 157 13.36 -18.51 3.87
CA LYS A 157 14.77 -18.63 4.29
C LYS A 157 14.91 -18.70 5.81
N GLY A 158 14.05 -18.02 6.55
CA GLY A 158 14.01 -18.03 8.02
C GLY A 158 13.31 -19.25 8.63
N GLY A 159 12.81 -20.18 7.81
CA GLY A 159 12.10 -21.39 8.29
C GLY A 159 10.72 -21.11 8.90
N GLU A 160 10.19 -19.91 8.74
CA GLU A 160 8.87 -19.54 9.26
C GLU A 160 7.75 -20.22 8.46
N ARG A 161 6.87 -20.92 9.16
CA ARG A 161 5.65 -21.49 8.59
C ARG A 161 4.52 -20.46 8.66
N ALA A 162 3.60 -20.51 7.72
CA ALA A 162 2.31 -19.85 7.92
C ALA A 162 1.62 -20.49 9.13
N PRO A 163 0.82 -19.73 9.90
CA PRO A 163 0.04 -20.33 10.99
C PRO A 163 -0.76 -21.51 10.45
N GLY A 164 -0.69 -22.63 11.18
CA GLY A 164 -1.46 -23.83 10.89
C GLY A 164 -2.97 -23.62 11.06
N GLU A 165 -3.76 -24.62 10.67
CA GLU A 165 -5.21 -24.57 10.86
C GLU A 165 -5.56 -24.39 12.35
N GLY A 166 -6.28 -23.32 12.67
CA GLY A 166 -6.66 -22.98 14.05
C GLY A 166 -5.61 -22.22 14.87
N GLU A 167 -4.39 -22.02 14.35
CA GLU A 167 -3.36 -21.26 15.04
C GLU A 167 -3.57 -19.75 14.90
N ARG A 168 -3.46 -19.04 16.02
CA ARG A 168 -3.41 -17.58 16.08
C ARG A 168 -1.97 -17.14 16.38
N GLY A 169 -1.55 -16.06 15.75
CA GLY A 169 -0.21 -15.49 15.92
C GLY A 169 0.87 -16.15 15.07
N GLY A 170 2.12 -15.85 15.42
CA GLY A 170 3.34 -16.23 14.71
C GLY A 170 4.44 -15.20 14.98
N ASN A 171 5.43 -15.05 14.10
CA ASN A 171 6.49 -14.07 14.33
C ASN A 171 5.89 -12.64 14.43
N PRO A 172 6.06 -11.93 15.57
CA PRO A 172 5.50 -10.61 15.78
C PRO A 172 6.06 -9.54 14.83
N PHE A 173 7.20 -9.77 14.19
CA PHE A 173 7.79 -8.89 13.18
C PHE A 173 7.19 -9.07 11.78
N ARG A 174 6.51 -10.19 11.51
CA ARG A 174 5.95 -10.47 10.18
C ARG A 174 4.97 -9.41 9.67
N PRO A 175 4.10 -8.81 10.51
CA PRO A 175 3.28 -7.68 10.10
C PRO A 175 4.10 -6.43 9.72
N LEU A 176 5.24 -6.18 10.37
CA LEU A 176 6.10 -5.06 10.02
C LEU A 176 6.76 -5.28 8.64
N LEU A 177 7.26 -6.49 8.39
CA LEU A 177 7.83 -6.87 7.10
C LEU A 177 6.80 -6.73 5.97
N SER A 178 5.59 -7.24 6.20
CA SER A 178 4.48 -7.20 5.24
C SER A 178 3.98 -5.78 4.99
N LEU A 179 4.01 -4.92 6.01
CA LEU A 179 3.72 -3.50 5.85
C LEU A 179 4.74 -2.83 4.92
N ALA A 180 6.04 -3.03 5.18
CA ALA A 180 7.12 -2.44 4.36
C ALA A 180 7.00 -2.87 2.89
N ASP A 181 6.76 -4.16 2.66
CA ASP A 181 6.60 -4.76 1.33
C ASP A 181 5.39 -4.17 0.58
N ASN A 182 4.21 -4.17 1.24
CA ASN A 182 2.99 -3.61 0.67
C ASN A 182 3.08 -2.11 0.42
N MET A 183 3.72 -1.34 1.32
CA MET A 183 3.92 0.09 1.15
C MET A 183 4.85 0.39 -0.03
N LEU A 184 5.91 -0.41 -0.21
CA LEU A 184 6.80 -0.31 -1.36
C LEU A 184 6.07 -0.67 -2.66
N LEU A 185 5.30 -1.77 -2.68
CA LEU A 185 4.49 -2.15 -3.83
C LEU A 185 3.51 -1.01 -4.20
N ASN A 186 2.78 -0.47 -3.22
CA ASN A 186 1.85 0.63 -3.47
C ASN A 186 2.56 1.89 -3.97
N LEU A 187 3.77 2.18 -3.49
CA LEU A 187 4.58 3.29 -3.98
C LEU A 187 4.95 3.11 -5.46
N ILE A 188 5.46 1.94 -5.83
CA ILE A 188 5.87 1.62 -7.22
C ILE A 188 4.66 1.73 -8.16
N THR A 189 3.53 1.13 -7.79
CA THR A 189 2.32 1.16 -8.63
C THR A 189 1.73 2.57 -8.73
N SER A 190 1.80 3.36 -7.66
CA SER A 190 1.38 4.76 -7.63
C SER A 190 2.22 5.66 -8.56
N LEU A 191 3.50 5.36 -8.75
CA LEU A 191 4.34 6.09 -9.71
C LEU A 191 3.87 5.85 -11.14
N GLY A 192 3.46 4.63 -11.48
CA GLY A 192 2.86 4.32 -12.78
C GLY A 192 1.60 5.15 -13.06
N ILE A 193 0.75 5.37 -12.04
CA ILE A 193 -0.43 6.24 -12.16
C ILE A 193 -0.01 7.65 -12.56
N GLY A 194 0.93 8.26 -11.81
CA GLY A 194 1.33 9.65 -12.03
C GLY A 194 2.14 9.89 -13.31
N LEU A 195 2.99 8.94 -13.70
CA LEU A 195 3.90 9.09 -14.85
C LEU A 195 3.24 8.65 -16.17
N GLU A 196 2.53 7.53 -16.17
CA GLU A 196 1.97 6.91 -17.38
C GLU A 196 0.48 7.23 -17.56
N GLY A 197 -0.21 7.63 -16.48
CA GLY A 197 -1.64 7.90 -16.51
C GLY A 197 -2.51 6.65 -16.62
N ARG A 198 -2.02 5.52 -16.10
CA ARG A 198 -2.70 4.22 -16.08
C ARG A 198 -3.65 4.08 -14.89
N VAL A 199 -4.63 3.20 -15.05
CA VAL A 199 -5.48 2.70 -13.96
C VAL A 199 -4.77 1.50 -13.32
N VAL A 200 -4.78 1.44 -12.00
CA VAL A 200 -4.29 0.30 -11.24
C VAL A 200 -5.45 -0.30 -10.46
N ILE A 201 -5.73 -1.58 -10.71
CA ILE A 201 -6.74 -2.33 -9.95
C ILE A 201 -6.00 -3.18 -8.92
N TYR A 202 -6.38 -3.02 -7.67
CA TYR A 202 -5.84 -3.78 -6.56
C TYR A 202 -6.80 -4.91 -6.18
N ASP A 203 -6.40 -6.16 -6.42
CA ASP A 203 -7.08 -7.33 -5.86
C ASP A 203 -6.54 -7.56 -4.45
N ARG A 204 -7.34 -7.15 -3.45
CA ARG A 204 -6.91 -6.78 -2.09
C ARG A 204 -6.06 -5.52 -2.07
N TYR A 205 -5.83 -4.98 -0.88
CA TYR A 205 -4.99 -3.80 -0.68
C TYR A 205 -4.14 -3.92 0.59
N VAL A 206 -3.32 -2.93 0.88
CA VAL A 206 -2.51 -2.83 2.13
C VAL A 206 -3.37 -3.13 3.38
N TRP A 207 -4.63 -2.69 3.36
CA TRP A 207 -5.58 -2.94 4.44
C TRP A 207 -5.96 -4.40 4.61
N SER A 208 -6.00 -5.19 3.53
CA SER A 208 -6.30 -6.62 3.62
C SER A 208 -5.25 -7.36 4.44
N THR A 209 -3.98 -6.93 4.37
CA THR A 209 -2.91 -7.49 5.21
C THR A 209 -3.09 -7.09 6.67
N TYR A 210 -3.45 -5.83 6.96
CA TYR A 210 -3.80 -5.40 8.32
C TYR A 210 -4.95 -6.24 8.91
N VAL A 211 -6.06 -6.32 8.16
CA VAL A 211 -7.26 -7.06 8.54
C VAL A 211 -6.90 -8.53 8.81
N LYS A 212 -6.13 -9.15 7.90
CA LYS A 212 -5.71 -10.54 8.04
C LYS A 212 -4.90 -10.77 9.32
N TYR A 213 -3.89 -9.93 9.58
CA TYR A 213 -3.05 -10.11 10.76
C TYR A 213 -3.80 -9.84 12.06
N ARG A 214 -4.68 -8.84 12.09
CA ARG A 214 -5.55 -8.54 13.23
C ARG A 214 -6.44 -9.74 13.55
N SER A 215 -7.14 -10.28 12.56
CA SER A 215 -8.03 -11.45 12.76
C SER A 215 -7.29 -12.75 13.09
N LEU A 216 -5.99 -12.81 12.81
CA LEU A 216 -5.11 -13.90 13.24
C LEU A 216 -4.49 -13.65 14.62
N GLY A 217 -4.79 -12.54 15.30
CA GLY A 217 -4.28 -12.25 16.65
C GLY A 217 -2.82 -11.77 16.70
N TYR A 218 -2.27 -11.24 15.61
CA TYR A 218 -0.95 -10.61 15.64
C TYR A 218 -1.02 -9.22 16.28
N PRO A 219 0.06 -8.74 16.93
CA PRO A 219 0.10 -7.41 17.57
C PRO A 219 0.27 -6.29 16.54
N VAL A 220 -0.77 -6.02 15.75
CA VAL A 220 -0.74 -5.07 14.62
C VAL A 220 -1.31 -3.70 14.94
N GLU A 221 -1.94 -3.55 16.11
CA GLU A 221 -2.54 -2.31 16.58
C GLU A 221 -1.53 -1.14 16.59
N PRO A 222 -0.27 -1.30 17.06
CA PRO A 222 0.72 -0.22 17.01
C PRO A 222 1.05 0.24 15.58
N LEU A 223 0.85 -0.63 14.58
CA LEU A 223 1.12 -0.35 13.17
C LEU A 223 -0.13 0.17 12.42
N SER A 224 -1.29 0.20 13.07
CA SER A 224 -2.58 0.53 12.44
C SER A 224 -2.54 1.85 11.67
N ALA A 225 -2.00 2.92 12.27
CA ALA A 225 -1.86 4.22 11.63
C ALA A 225 -1.07 4.13 10.31
N LEU A 226 0.02 3.35 10.30
CA LEU A 226 0.87 3.18 9.12
C LEU A 226 0.17 2.39 8.01
N TYR A 227 -0.53 1.31 8.37
CA TYR A 227 -1.36 0.55 7.43
C TYR A 227 -2.48 1.41 6.81
N MET A 228 -2.94 2.43 7.53
CA MET A 228 -4.00 3.34 7.09
C MET A 228 -3.51 4.52 6.25
N LEU A 229 -2.19 4.78 6.18
CA LEU A 229 -1.60 5.87 5.38
C LEU A 229 -1.86 5.72 3.86
N PRO A 230 -1.66 4.54 3.24
CA PRO A 230 -1.93 4.37 1.83
C PRO A 230 -3.43 4.40 1.56
N ARG A 231 -3.84 5.17 0.55
CA ARG A 231 -5.25 5.29 0.16
C ARG A 231 -5.39 5.14 -1.36
N PRO A 232 -6.21 4.20 -1.83
CA PRO A 232 -6.60 4.17 -3.23
C PRO A 232 -7.58 5.31 -3.50
N ASN A 233 -7.73 5.65 -4.77
CA ASN A 233 -8.68 6.66 -5.22
C ASN A 233 -10.13 6.25 -4.93
N LEU A 234 -10.44 4.97 -5.16
CA LEU A 234 -11.70 4.34 -4.81
C LEU A 234 -11.46 2.94 -4.26
N ALA A 235 -12.32 2.47 -3.36
CA ALA A 235 -12.36 1.08 -2.97
C ALA A 235 -13.81 0.57 -2.96
N PHE A 236 -13.99 -0.73 -3.19
CA PHE A 236 -15.26 -1.42 -3.04
C PHE A 236 -15.09 -2.56 -2.04
N VAL A 237 -15.98 -2.66 -1.06
CA VAL A 237 -16.07 -3.84 -0.20
C VAL A 237 -17.14 -4.77 -0.77
N LEU A 238 -16.72 -5.91 -1.30
CA LEU A 238 -17.61 -6.97 -1.76
C LEU A 238 -18.06 -7.78 -0.54
N ASP A 239 -19.31 -7.56 -0.14
CA ASP A 239 -19.88 -8.14 1.06
C ASP A 239 -20.60 -9.45 0.74
N VAL A 240 -20.23 -10.51 1.45
CA VAL A 240 -20.87 -11.83 1.34
C VAL A 240 -21.02 -12.43 2.74
N PRO A 241 -22.10 -13.18 3.04
CA PRO A 241 -22.20 -13.93 4.28
C PRO A 241 -21.06 -14.93 4.45
N VAL A 242 -20.59 -15.12 5.68
CA VAL A 242 -19.49 -16.05 6.00
C VAL A 242 -19.85 -17.49 5.61
N THR A 243 -21.11 -17.89 5.77
CA THR A 243 -21.64 -19.20 5.36
C THR A 243 -21.43 -19.44 3.86
N ARG A 244 -21.86 -18.51 3.02
CA ARG A 244 -21.69 -18.58 1.57
C ARG A 244 -20.23 -18.51 1.14
N SER A 245 -19.42 -17.67 1.78
CA SER A 245 -17.96 -17.64 1.57
C SER A 245 -17.33 -19.02 1.81
N THR A 246 -17.69 -19.66 2.93
CA THR A 246 -17.21 -20.99 3.35
C THR A 246 -17.58 -22.06 2.31
N GLU A 247 -18.83 -22.05 1.82
CA GLU A 247 -19.30 -22.95 0.76
C GLU A 247 -18.49 -22.79 -0.53
N ILE A 248 -18.26 -21.54 -0.96
CA ILE A 248 -17.48 -21.24 -2.18
C ILE A 248 -16.04 -21.71 -2.04
N ILE A 249 -15.41 -21.52 -0.89
CA ILE A 249 -14.01 -21.94 -0.65
C ILE A 249 -13.92 -23.46 -0.71
N ARG A 250 -14.82 -24.18 -0.02
CA ARG A 250 -14.88 -25.65 -0.02
C ARG A 250 -15.13 -26.21 -1.43
N GLY A 251 -16.04 -25.59 -2.19
CA GLY A 251 -16.37 -26.00 -3.55
C GLY A 251 -15.19 -25.86 -4.54
N ARG A 252 -14.18 -25.05 -4.22
CA ARG A 252 -12.94 -24.92 -5.01
C ARG A 252 -11.88 -25.99 -4.68
N GLY A 253 -12.19 -26.93 -3.77
CA GLY A 253 -11.22 -27.91 -3.26
C GLY A 253 -10.15 -27.29 -2.37
N ASN A 254 -10.32 -26.04 -1.94
CA ASN A 254 -9.40 -25.40 -1.01
C ASN A 254 -9.85 -25.71 0.42
N HIS A 255 -8.96 -26.26 1.24
CA HIS A 255 -9.18 -26.35 2.68
C HIS A 255 -9.26 -24.95 3.26
N ILE A 256 -10.29 -24.70 4.06
CA ILE A 256 -10.41 -23.47 4.82
C ILE A 256 -9.33 -23.52 5.89
N ARG A 257 -8.25 -22.76 5.68
CA ARG A 257 -7.12 -22.72 6.60
C ARG A 257 -7.45 -22.09 7.97
N TYR A 258 -8.61 -21.45 8.13
CA TYR A 258 -8.91 -20.59 9.26
C TYR A 258 -10.32 -20.82 9.80
N ALA A 259 -10.50 -20.71 11.11
CA ALA A 259 -11.81 -20.86 11.73
C ALA A 259 -12.82 -19.82 11.19
N SER A 260 -14.12 -20.14 11.17
CA SER A 260 -15.19 -19.26 10.68
C SER A 260 -15.21 -17.89 11.36
N GLU A 261 -14.73 -17.84 12.59
CA GLU A 261 -14.62 -16.66 13.42
C GLU A 261 -13.61 -15.67 12.82
N VAL A 262 -12.52 -16.16 12.23
CA VAL A 262 -11.53 -15.31 11.54
C VAL A 262 -12.17 -14.61 10.36
N LEU A 263 -12.97 -15.32 9.54
CA LEU A 263 -13.68 -14.71 8.41
C LEU A 263 -14.73 -13.68 8.88
N LYS A 264 -15.38 -13.93 10.01
CA LYS A 264 -16.33 -12.99 10.61
C LYS A 264 -15.60 -11.71 11.06
N GLU A 265 -14.49 -11.85 11.79
CA GLU A 265 -13.65 -10.72 12.20
C GLU A 265 -13.13 -9.94 10.98
N GLU A 266 -12.66 -10.63 9.93
CA GLU A 266 -12.19 -9.98 8.69
C GLU A 266 -13.31 -9.16 8.02
N LYS A 267 -14.52 -9.73 7.92
CA LYS A 267 -15.70 -9.06 7.36
C LYS A 267 -16.02 -7.78 8.13
N GLU A 268 -16.09 -7.85 9.46
CA GLU A 268 -16.38 -6.71 10.32
C GLU A 268 -15.35 -5.58 10.14
N GLU A 269 -14.06 -5.92 10.05
CA GLU A 269 -13.01 -4.92 9.83
C GLU A 269 -13.09 -4.27 8.45
N TYR A 270 -13.40 -5.02 7.38
CA TYR A 270 -13.63 -4.41 6.07
C TYR A 270 -14.81 -3.43 6.07
N LEU A 271 -15.90 -3.75 6.77
CA LEU A 271 -17.05 -2.86 6.91
C LEU A 271 -16.71 -1.60 7.70
N LYS A 272 -15.91 -1.69 8.77
CA LYS A 272 -15.39 -0.52 9.51
C LYS A 272 -14.54 0.37 8.62
N ILE A 273 -13.68 -0.21 7.79
CA ILE A 273 -12.85 0.54 6.84
C ILE A 273 -13.72 1.24 5.79
N ALA A 274 -14.74 0.56 5.26
CA ALA A 274 -15.69 1.19 4.33
C ALA A 274 -16.42 2.38 4.97
N ALA A 275 -16.97 2.19 6.17
CA ALA A 275 -17.70 3.23 6.88
C ALA A 275 -16.82 4.45 7.21
N SER A 276 -15.61 4.23 7.75
CA SER A 276 -14.69 5.31 8.12
C SER A 276 -14.14 6.10 6.93
N ARG A 277 -14.17 5.53 5.72
CA ARG A 277 -13.62 6.15 4.51
C ARG A 277 -14.69 6.53 3.48
N GLY A 278 -15.96 6.25 3.76
CA GLY A 278 -17.07 6.51 2.83
C GLY A 278 -17.00 5.65 1.55
N TYR A 279 -16.42 4.46 1.62
CA TYR A 279 -16.37 3.57 0.45
C TYR A 279 -17.64 2.74 0.31
N PRO A 280 -18.10 2.48 -0.93
CA PRO A 280 -19.28 1.65 -1.17
C PRO A 280 -19.08 0.20 -0.74
N VAL A 281 -20.09 -0.32 -0.06
CA VAL A 281 -20.27 -1.74 0.23
C VAL A 281 -21.23 -2.32 -0.80
N ILE A 282 -20.82 -3.38 -1.47
CA ILE A 282 -21.57 -4.00 -2.57
C ILE A 282 -21.98 -5.39 -2.13
N ASP A 283 -23.29 -5.65 -2.11
CA ASP A 283 -23.80 -7.00 -1.86
C ASP A 283 -23.38 -7.94 -3.00
N SER A 284 -22.48 -8.85 -2.67
CA SER A 284 -21.88 -9.85 -3.56
C SER A 284 -22.64 -11.19 -3.56
N THR A 285 -23.82 -11.26 -2.93
CA THR A 285 -24.71 -12.43 -3.02
C THR A 285 -25.54 -12.46 -4.32
N ARG A 286 -25.68 -11.31 -4.97
CA ARG A 286 -26.33 -11.14 -6.28
C ARG A 286 -25.53 -11.83 -7.40
N SER A 287 -26.11 -11.89 -8.60
CA SER A 287 -25.43 -12.45 -9.77
C SER A 287 -24.16 -11.65 -10.09
N PHE A 288 -23.22 -12.33 -10.74
CA PHE A 288 -21.95 -11.74 -11.14
C PHE A 288 -22.17 -10.50 -12.02
N GLU A 289 -23.09 -10.59 -12.97
CA GLU A 289 -23.43 -9.55 -13.93
C GLU A 289 -23.97 -8.31 -13.22
N THR A 290 -24.91 -8.47 -12.28
CA THR A 290 -25.48 -7.33 -11.53
C THR A 290 -24.44 -6.63 -10.67
N VAL A 291 -23.57 -7.40 -10.00
CA VAL A 291 -22.47 -6.81 -9.20
C VAL A 291 -21.48 -6.10 -10.11
N GLN A 292 -21.12 -6.72 -11.24
CA GLN A 292 -20.20 -6.15 -12.21
C GLN A 292 -20.72 -4.83 -12.79
N GLU A 293 -21.99 -4.78 -13.20
CA GLU A 293 -22.63 -3.56 -13.70
C GLU A 293 -22.67 -2.44 -12.66
N GLU A 294 -22.91 -2.77 -11.38
CA GLU A 294 -22.85 -1.77 -10.31
C GLU A 294 -21.44 -1.21 -10.11
N LEU A 295 -20.41 -2.07 -10.14
CA LEU A 295 -19.02 -1.65 -10.06
C LEU A 295 -18.66 -0.74 -11.24
N GLU A 296 -19.00 -1.14 -12.47
CA GLU A 296 -18.75 -0.37 -13.69
C GLU A 296 -19.46 1.00 -13.66
N ARG A 297 -20.73 1.05 -13.24
CA ARG A 297 -21.51 2.29 -13.11
C ARG A 297 -20.90 3.28 -12.11
N ARG A 298 -20.45 2.78 -10.95
CA ARG A 298 -19.78 3.61 -9.93
C ARG A 298 -18.40 4.06 -10.38
N LEU A 299 -17.71 3.26 -11.20
CA LEU A 299 -16.42 3.64 -11.76
C LEU A 299 -16.56 4.64 -12.91
N GLU A 300 -17.64 4.59 -13.68
CA GLU A 300 -17.87 5.52 -14.79
C GLU A 300 -17.95 6.99 -14.33
N SER A 301 -18.49 7.26 -13.14
CA SER A 301 -18.53 8.62 -12.58
C SER A 301 -17.13 9.15 -12.20
N VAL A 302 -16.17 8.26 -11.94
CA VAL A 302 -14.79 8.60 -11.56
C VAL A 302 -13.84 8.52 -12.77
N PHE A 303 -14.14 7.64 -13.72
CA PHE A 303 -13.34 7.33 -14.91
C PHE A 303 -14.19 7.44 -16.19
N PRO A 304 -14.50 8.66 -16.64
CA PRO A 304 -15.31 8.88 -17.85
C PRO A 304 -14.59 8.39 -19.11
N THR A 305 -15.32 7.90 -20.11
CA THR A 305 -14.73 7.36 -21.34
C THR A 305 -13.73 8.32 -21.97
N ARG A 306 -12.49 7.86 -22.19
CA ARG A 306 -11.52 8.63 -22.97
C ARG A 306 -11.93 8.59 -24.43
N ARG A 307 -12.48 9.69 -24.95
CA ARG A 307 -12.48 9.91 -26.39
C ARG A 307 -11.03 9.89 -26.84
N SER A 308 -10.68 8.89 -27.65
CA SER A 308 -9.39 8.80 -28.32
C SER A 308 -9.01 10.18 -28.85
N ARG A 309 -7.99 10.81 -28.24
CA ARG A 309 -7.26 11.86 -28.95
C ARG A 309 -6.58 11.13 -30.10
N ARG A 310 -7.22 11.16 -31.27
CA ARG A 310 -6.55 10.84 -32.54
C ARG A 310 -5.19 11.54 -32.49
N ARG A 311 -4.13 10.74 -32.59
CA ARG A 311 -2.75 11.23 -32.69
C ARG A 311 -2.63 12.17 -33.88
#